data_AF-A0A926WMK3-F1
#
_entry.id   AF-A0A926WMK3-F1
#
_cell.length_a   1.000
_cell.length_b   1.000
_cell.length_c   1.000
_cell.angle_alpha   90.00
_cell.angle_beta   90.00
_cell.angle_gamma   90.00
#
_symmetry.space_group_name_H-M   'P 1'
#
loop_
_entity.id
_entity.type
_entity.pdbx_description
1 polymer ?
#
loop_
_entity_poly.entity_id
_entity_poly.type
_entity_poly.pdbx_seq_one_letter_code
_entity_poly.pdbx_strand_id
1 'polypeptide(L)'
;MFQWSKKVVKSVTFNPEIADESLLAQVESHLETQPDKTFSDLCKESLWQALCVPGSVRPSLNTAAISSIEQQIGELQRQLAGLEERFFAKESNRLEVMESQLLQLTQQVAQLAIMLNERSLIHSPNPSAPALEVVNNPVYIPAPPPQEVDPVISRLSQFLDDF
;
A
#
# COMPACT_ATOMS: atom_id res chain seq x y z
N MET A 1 -60.93 19.18 5.61
CA MET A 1 -60.70 19.25 7.08
C MET A 1 -59.67 18.20 7.43
N PHE A 2 -58.44 18.59 7.75
CA PHE A 2 -57.44 17.66 8.25
C PHE A 2 -57.79 17.35 9.70
N GLN A 3 -58.31 16.15 9.96
CA GLN A 3 -58.37 15.65 11.33
C GLN A 3 -56.92 15.48 11.78
N TRP A 4 -56.43 16.36 12.66
CA TRP A 4 -55.16 16.14 13.35
C TRP A 4 -55.34 14.89 14.21
N SER A 5 -54.92 13.77 13.65
CA SER A 5 -54.94 12.46 14.25
C SER A 5 -54.31 12.52 15.64
N LYS A 6 -54.97 11.82 16.56
CA LYS A 6 -54.62 11.60 17.98
C LYS A 6 -53.11 11.70 18.24
N LYS A 7 -52.72 12.41 19.30
CA LYS A 7 -51.34 12.53 19.80
C LYS A 7 -50.76 11.13 20.07
N VAL A 8 -50.19 10.49 19.06
CA VAL A 8 -49.48 9.21 19.21
C VAL A 8 -48.08 9.56 19.67
N VAL A 9 -47.72 9.14 20.88
CA VAL A 9 -46.34 9.21 21.38
C VAL A 9 -45.53 8.22 20.55
N LYS A 10 -44.74 8.73 19.60
CA LYS A 10 -43.79 7.95 18.82
C LYS A 10 -42.43 8.07 19.50
N SER A 11 -41.87 6.95 19.93
CA SER A 11 -40.49 6.90 20.42
C SER A 11 -39.53 6.59 19.26
N VAL A 12 -38.31 7.07 19.39
CA VAL A 12 -37.17 6.74 18.53
C VAL A 12 -36.17 6.00 19.40
N THR A 13 -35.61 4.91 18.89
CA THR A 13 -34.62 4.10 19.58
C THR A 13 -33.33 4.16 18.78
N PHE A 14 -32.23 4.50 19.43
CA PHE A 14 -30.90 4.49 18.84
C PHE A 14 -30.29 3.10 19.03
N ASN A 15 -29.59 2.59 18.02
CA ASN A 15 -28.85 1.35 18.16
C ASN A 15 -27.48 1.67 18.78
N PRO A 16 -26.85 0.75 19.54
CA PRO A 16 -25.55 0.99 20.17
C PRO A 16 -24.38 0.90 19.19
N GLU A 17 -24.52 1.45 17.99
CA GLU A 17 -23.42 1.63 17.04
C GLU A 17 -22.67 2.93 17.36
N ILE A 18 -21.36 2.98 17.08
CA ILE A 18 -20.47 4.11 17.47
C ILE A 18 -20.98 5.46 16.95
N ALA A 19 -21.56 5.48 15.75
CA ALA A 19 -22.12 6.69 15.15
C ALA A 19 -23.41 7.17 15.87
N ASP A 20 -24.23 6.22 16.31
CA ASP A 20 -25.50 6.47 17.00
C ASP A 20 -25.26 6.93 18.45
N GLU A 21 -24.24 6.41 19.15
CA GLU A 21 -23.88 6.87 20.50
C GLU A 21 -23.39 8.33 20.51
N SER A 22 -22.54 8.70 19.56
CA SER A 22 -22.09 10.09 19.44
C SER A 22 -23.25 11.04 19.16
N LEU A 23 -24.22 10.61 18.33
CA LEU A 23 -25.41 11.39 18.03
C LEU A 23 -26.31 11.52 19.26
N LEU A 24 -26.53 10.42 19.99
CA LEU A 24 -27.34 10.42 21.21
C LEU A 24 -26.74 11.34 22.27
N ALA A 25 -25.43 11.26 22.53
CA ALA A 25 -24.75 12.12 23.49
C ALA A 25 -24.87 13.61 23.13
N GLN A 26 -24.79 13.93 21.84
CA GLN A 26 -24.94 15.31 21.37
C GLN A 26 -26.39 15.81 21.52
N VAL A 27 -27.38 14.95 21.26
CA VAL A 27 -28.81 15.26 21.46
C VAL A 27 -29.10 15.50 22.95
N GLU A 28 -28.61 14.62 23.83
CA GLU A 28 -28.80 14.73 25.28
C GLU A 28 -28.18 16.02 25.83
N SER A 29 -26.94 16.34 25.44
CA SER A 29 -26.28 17.60 25.83
C SER A 29 -27.07 18.84 25.39
N HIS A 30 -27.67 18.81 24.20
CA HIS A 30 -28.47 19.92 23.69
C HIS A 30 -29.80 20.07 24.44
N LEU A 31 -30.44 18.95 24.80
CA LEU A 31 -31.68 18.94 25.59
C LEU A 31 -31.43 19.35 27.04
N GLU A 32 -30.28 19.00 27.62
CA GLU A 32 -29.88 19.45 28.95
C GLU A 32 -29.68 20.97 29.01
N THR A 33 -29.19 21.56 27.91
CA THR A 33 -29.04 23.02 27.77
C THR A 33 -30.39 23.74 27.61
N GLN A 34 -31.43 23.05 27.11
CA GLN A 34 -32.75 23.63 26.80
C GLN A 34 -33.87 22.72 27.34
N PRO A 35 -34.14 22.76 28.66
CA PRO A 35 -35.04 21.80 29.33
C PRO A 35 -36.51 21.92 28.92
N ASP A 36 -36.88 23.03 28.29
CA ASP A 36 -38.20 23.35 27.77
C ASP A 36 -38.44 22.80 26.34
N LYS A 37 -37.40 22.31 25.66
CA LYS A 37 -37.52 21.70 24.32
C LYS A 37 -37.51 20.18 24.41
N THR A 38 -38.33 19.54 23.58
CA THR A 38 -38.28 18.08 23.40
C THR A 38 -37.42 17.69 22.20
N PHE A 39 -36.98 16.43 22.14
CA PHE A 39 -36.33 15.87 20.95
C PHE A 39 -37.16 16.11 19.68
N SER A 40 -38.49 16.01 19.78
CA SER A 40 -39.38 16.27 18.65
C SER A 40 -39.27 17.72 18.16
N ASP A 41 -39.08 18.68 19.05
CA ASP A 41 -38.94 20.09 18.70
C ASP A 41 -37.58 20.35 18.05
N LEU A 42 -36.52 19.70 18.54
CA LEU A 42 -35.20 19.71 17.91
C LEU A 42 -35.25 19.12 16.48
N CYS A 43 -35.96 18.01 16.28
CA CYS A 43 -36.15 17.43 14.95
C CYS A 43 -36.95 18.33 14.02
N LYS A 44 -38.01 18.98 14.52
CA LYS A 44 -38.81 19.94 13.72
C LYS A 44 -37.98 21.15 13.32
N GLU A 45 -37.18 21.69 14.24
CA GLU A 45 -36.30 22.82 13.98
C GLU A 45 -35.22 22.44 12.95
N SER A 46 -34.58 21.29 13.13
CA SER A 46 -33.57 20.77 12.19
C SER A 46 -34.15 20.51 10.81
N LEU A 47 -35.36 19.95 10.74
CA LEU A 47 -36.06 19.70 9.49
C LEU A 47 -36.46 21.02 8.81
N TRP A 48 -36.93 21.99 9.58
CA TRP A 48 -37.26 23.32 9.07
C TRP A 48 -36.01 24.04 8.54
N GLN A 49 -34.88 23.94 9.25
CA GLN A 49 -33.59 24.45 8.77
C GLN A 49 -33.14 23.75 7.48
N ALA A 50 -33.31 22.43 7.38
CA ALA A 50 -32.90 21.66 6.20
C ALA A 50 -33.77 21.93 4.96
N LEU A 51 -35.07 22.16 5.15
CA LEU A 51 -36.02 22.29 4.04
C LEU A 51 -36.33 23.74 3.66
N CYS A 52 -36.31 24.67 4.63
CA CYS A 52 -36.79 26.03 4.44
C CYS A 52 -35.67 27.07 4.37
N VAL A 53 -34.43 26.76 4.76
CA VAL A 53 -33.30 27.69 4.67
C VAL A 53 -32.45 27.35 3.44
N PRO A 54 -32.40 28.22 2.41
CA PRO A 54 -31.47 28.05 1.30
C PRO A 54 -30.04 27.97 1.85
N GLY A 55 -29.20 27.09 1.30
CA GLY A 55 -27.86 26.80 1.83
C GLY A 55 -26.92 28.01 2.06
N SER A 56 -27.28 29.20 1.56
CA SER A 56 -26.59 30.47 1.77
C SER A 56 -26.82 31.13 3.15
N VAL A 57 -27.86 30.76 3.91
CA VAL A 57 -28.22 31.39 5.21
C VAL A 57 -28.22 30.39 6.36
N ARG A 58 -27.72 29.17 6.11
CA ARG A 58 -27.57 28.16 7.16
C ARG A 58 -26.70 28.77 8.26
N PRO A 59 -27.16 28.89 9.52
CA PRO A 59 -26.29 29.35 10.59
C PRO A 59 -25.15 28.35 10.67
N SER A 60 -23.96 28.81 10.30
CA SER A 60 -22.75 28.02 10.33
C SER A 60 -22.69 27.32 11.67
N LEU A 61 -22.72 25.98 11.68
CA LEU A 61 -22.15 25.23 12.79
C LEU A 61 -20.78 25.85 13.02
N ASN A 62 -20.61 26.53 14.16
CA ASN A 62 -19.38 27.15 14.65
C ASN A 62 -18.34 27.43 13.55
N THR A 63 -18.43 28.58 12.89
CA THR A 63 -17.46 29.05 11.88
C THR A 63 -16.00 28.89 12.36
N ALA A 64 -15.75 28.97 13.67
CA ALA A 64 -14.45 28.72 14.29
C ALA A 64 -14.00 27.24 14.25
N ALA A 65 -14.93 26.29 14.38
CA ALA A 65 -14.64 24.86 14.25
C ALA A 65 -14.41 24.49 12.78
N ILE A 66 -15.20 25.05 11.86
CA ILE A 66 -15.00 24.84 10.42
C ILE A 66 -13.69 25.47 9.95
N SER A 67 -13.35 26.69 10.39
CA SER A 67 -12.07 27.31 10.05
C SER A 67 -10.88 26.55 10.64
N SER A 68 -11.02 25.99 11.85
CA SER A 68 -10.01 25.11 12.44
C SER A 68 -9.82 23.82 11.62
N ILE A 69 -10.91 23.25 11.12
CA ILE A 69 -10.86 22.04 10.27
C ILE A 69 -10.24 22.37 8.92
N GLU A 70 -10.59 23.49 8.29
CA GLU A 70 -9.97 23.94 7.04
C GLU A 70 -8.47 24.22 7.20
N GLN A 71 -8.06 24.83 8.31
CA GLN A 71 -6.65 25.00 8.65
C GLN A 71 -5.93 23.67 8.84
N GLN A 72 -6.58 22.71 9.51
CA GLN A 72 -6.04 21.36 9.69
C GLN A 72 -5.92 20.62 8.36
N ILE A 73 -6.89 20.75 7.46
CA ILE A 73 -6.84 20.19 6.10
C ILE A 73 -5.70 20.82 5.31
N GLY A 74 -5.52 22.15 5.38
CA GLY A 74 -4.40 22.84 4.72
C GLY A 74 -3.03 22.41 5.25
N GLU A 75 -2.91 22.17 6.56
CA GLU A 75 -1.69 21.62 7.15
C GLU A 75 -1.43 20.19 6.69
N LEU A 76 -2.45 19.33 6.67
CA LEU A 76 -2.32 17.95 6.19
C LEU A 76 -1.93 17.90 4.71
N GLN A 77 -2.49 18.77 3.87
CA GLN A 77 -2.12 18.89 2.46
C GLN A 77 -0.66 19.31 2.31
N ARG A 78 -0.20 20.28 3.12
CA ARG A 78 1.21 20.70 3.14
C ARG A 78 2.13 19.57 3.60
N GLN A 79 1.75 18.81 4.63
CA GLN A 79 2.51 17.66 5.09
C GLN A 79 2.58 16.56 4.04
N LEU A 80 1.47 16.29 3.35
CA LEU A 80 1.40 15.33 2.27
C LEU A 80 2.30 15.73 1.10
N ALA A 81 2.22 16.99 0.64
CA ALA A 81 3.10 17.49 -0.42
C ALA A 81 4.58 17.37 -0.03
N GLY A 82 4.94 17.71 1.22
CA GLY A 82 6.31 17.57 1.70
C GLY A 82 6.76 16.11 1.89
N LEU A 83 5.83 15.18 2.09
CA LEU A 83 6.10 13.74 2.12
C LEU A 83 6.28 13.18 0.70
N GLU A 84 5.41 13.57 -0.22
CA GLU A 84 5.48 13.22 -1.64
C GLU A 84 6.81 13.66 -2.24
N GLU A 85 7.21 14.92 -2.03
CA GLU A 85 8.50 15.44 -2.53
C GLU A 85 9.69 14.64 -1.98
N ARG A 86 9.71 14.37 -0.67
CA ARG A 86 10.77 13.55 -0.04
C ARG A 86 10.76 12.12 -0.54
N PHE A 87 9.57 11.55 -0.78
CA PHE A 87 9.43 10.22 -1.33
C PHE A 87 9.94 10.15 -2.77
N PHE A 88 9.52 11.08 -3.63
CA PHE A 88 9.98 11.15 -5.02
C PHE A 88 11.48 11.39 -5.10
N ALA A 89 12.05 12.32 -4.31
CA ALA A 89 13.49 12.55 -4.31
C ALA A 89 14.27 11.32 -3.86
N LYS A 90 13.82 10.64 -2.81
CA LYS A 90 14.45 9.42 -2.30
C LYS A 90 14.34 8.26 -3.29
N GLU A 91 13.16 8.04 -3.86
CA GLU A 91 12.93 6.94 -4.77
C GLU A 91 13.61 7.18 -6.12
N SER A 92 13.65 8.43 -6.60
CA SER A 92 14.42 8.83 -7.78
C SER A 92 15.91 8.59 -7.58
N ASN A 93 16.48 8.97 -6.44
CA ASN A 93 17.90 8.71 -6.17
C ASN A 93 18.21 7.21 -6.09
N ARG A 94 17.34 6.43 -5.44
CA ARG A 94 17.51 4.97 -5.38
C ARG A 94 17.41 4.33 -6.76
N LEU A 95 16.47 4.78 -7.60
CA LEU A 95 16.31 4.31 -8.97
C LEU A 95 17.52 4.66 -9.83
N GLU A 96 18.02 5.90 -9.73
CA GLU A 96 19.19 6.37 -10.46
C GLU A 96 20.46 5.57 -10.08
N VAL A 97 20.65 5.27 -8.79
CA VAL A 97 21.75 4.40 -8.34
C VAL A 97 21.60 3.00 -8.94
N MET A 98 20.39 2.42 -8.93
CA MET A 98 20.14 1.11 -9.50
C MET A 98 20.39 1.07 -11.01
N GLU A 99 19.95 2.10 -11.73
CA GLU A 99 20.18 2.26 -13.16
C GLU A 99 21.68 2.34 -13.47
N SER A 100 22.43 3.10 -12.69
CA SER A 100 23.89 3.20 -12.84
C SER A 100 24.60 1.86 -12.64
N GLN A 101 24.17 1.07 -11.66
CA GLN A 101 24.71 -0.27 -11.39
C GLN A 101 24.38 -1.25 -12.53
N LEU A 102 23.15 -1.20 -13.05
CA LEU A 102 22.73 -2.04 -14.18
C LEU A 102 23.55 -1.69 -15.43
N LEU A 103 23.78 -0.41 -15.70
CA LEU A 103 24.61 0.04 -16.81
C LEU A 103 26.05 -0.48 -16.68
N GLN A 104 26.61 -0.39 -15.47
CA GLN A 104 27.96 -0.87 -15.18
C GLN A 104 28.08 -2.39 -15.36
N LEU A 105 27.11 -3.16 -14.85
CA LEU A 105 27.06 -4.62 -15.04
C LEU A 105 26.92 -4.99 -16.51
N THR A 106 26.07 -4.29 -17.25
CA THR A 106 25.90 -4.49 -18.69
C THR A 106 27.22 -4.28 -19.44
N GLN A 107 27.97 -3.23 -19.06
CA GLN A 107 29.29 -2.97 -19.65
C GLN A 107 30.31 -4.06 -19.30
N GLN A 108 30.33 -4.56 -18.07
CA GLN A 108 31.20 -5.67 -17.68
C GLN A 108 30.88 -6.96 -18.44
N VAL A 109 29.60 -7.29 -18.58
CA VAL A 109 29.15 -8.46 -19.36
C VAL A 109 29.50 -8.30 -20.83
N ALA A 110 29.35 -7.11 -21.41
CA ALA A 110 29.76 -6.85 -22.79
C ALA A 110 31.27 -7.04 -22.97
N GLN A 111 32.10 -6.54 -22.05
CA GLN A 111 33.55 -6.74 -22.09
C GLN A 111 33.93 -8.22 -21.97
N LEU A 112 33.29 -8.97 -21.06
CA LEU A 112 33.49 -10.40 -20.93
C LEU A 112 33.07 -11.17 -22.18
N ALA A 113 31.95 -10.81 -22.81
CA ALA A 113 31.48 -11.41 -24.05
C ALA A 113 32.47 -11.17 -25.20
N ILE A 114 33.01 -9.95 -25.31
CA ILE A 114 34.07 -9.63 -26.28
C ILE A 114 35.31 -10.48 -25.99
N MET A 115 35.80 -10.53 -24.74
CA MET A 115 36.96 -11.35 -24.38
C MET A 115 36.76 -12.84 -24.70
N LEU A 116 35.55 -13.38 -24.47
CA LEU A 116 35.23 -14.77 -24.79
C LEU A 116 35.23 -15.02 -26.29
N ASN A 117 34.66 -14.09 -27.08
CA ASN A 117 34.62 -14.16 -28.53
C ASN A 117 36.02 -14.07 -29.15
N GLU A 118 36.86 -13.14 -28.68
CA GLU A 118 38.26 -13.02 -29.11
C GLU A 118 39.07 -14.30 -28.79
N ARG A 119 38.81 -14.94 -27.64
CA ARG A 119 39.44 -16.24 -27.30
C ARG A 119 38.92 -17.40 -28.17
N SER A 120 37.66 -17.33 -28.60
CA SER A 120 37.05 -18.33 -29.48
C SER A 120 37.56 -18.24 -30.91
N LEU A 121 37.87 -17.05 -31.42
CA LEU A 121 38.45 -16.84 -32.75
C LEU A 121 39.91 -17.33 -32.87
N ILE A 122 40.61 -17.53 -31.75
CA ILE A 122 41.98 -18.10 -31.74
C ILE A 122 41.96 -19.64 -31.66
N HIS A 123 40.83 -20.27 -31.36
CA HIS A 123 40.68 -21.73 -31.27
C HIS A 123 39.89 -22.31 -32.46
N SER A 124 40.43 -22.16 -33.67
CA SER A 124 40.11 -23.06 -34.79
C SER A 124 41.34 -23.15 -35.70
N PRO A 125 42.10 -24.25 -35.58
CA PRO A 125 42.08 -25.36 -36.56
C PRO A 125 42.08 -26.73 -35.82
N ASN A 126 41.67 -27.90 -36.30
CA ASN A 126 41.42 -28.51 -37.60
C ASN A 126 40.69 -29.86 -37.31
N PRO A 127 39.94 -30.48 -38.25
CA PRO A 127 39.31 -31.78 -38.06
C PRO A 127 40.24 -32.92 -38.54
N SER A 128 40.52 -33.89 -37.66
CA SER A 128 41.11 -35.19 -38.04
C SER A 128 40.60 -36.30 -37.12
N ALA A 129 39.72 -37.15 -37.66
CA ALA A 129 39.45 -38.51 -37.15
C ALA A 129 40.56 -39.48 -37.63
N PRO A 130 40.53 -40.82 -37.41
CA PRO A 130 39.88 -41.68 -36.39
C PRO A 130 40.87 -42.68 -35.73
N ALA A 131 40.52 -43.35 -34.63
CA ALA A 131 41.14 -44.63 -34.27
C ALA A 131 40.20 -45.48 -33.40
N LEU A 132 39.74 -46.59 -33.98
CA LEU A 132 39.08 -47.70 -33.32
C LEU A 132 40.13 -48.53 -32.56
N GLU A 133 39.95 -48.77 -31.27
CA GLU A 133 40.44 -49.99 -30.62
C GLU A 133 39.45 -50.46 -29.55
N VAL A 134 38.84 -51.60 -29.83
CA VAL A 134 38.06 -52.45 -28.93
C VAL A 134 39.04 -53.30 -28.14
N VAL A 135 38.86 -53.48 -26.81
CA VAL A 135 39.13 -54.73 -26.05
C VAL A 135 38.80 -54.55 -24.54
N ASN A 136 37.81 -55.33 -24.09
CA ASN A 136 37.61 -56.04 -22.79
C ASN A 136 37.21 -55.33 -21.45
N ASN A 137 36.05 -55.78 -20.93
CA ASN A 137 35.34 -55.63 -19.63
C ASN A 137 36.18 -55.56 -18.32
N PRO A 138 35.65 -55.06 -17.16
CA PRO A 138 34.27 -55.21 -16.65
C PRO A 138 33.55 -53.94 -16.16
N VAL A 139 32.25 -54.07 -15.94
CA VAL A 139 31.28 -53.06 -15.50
C VAL A 139 31.81 -52.22 -14.32
N TYR A 140 32.16 -50.96 -14.60
CA TYR A 140 32.36 -49.92 -13.60
C TYR A 140 31.21 -48.92 -13.78
N ILE A 141 30.33 -48.83 -12.79
CA ILE A 141 29.33 -47.76 -12.72
C ILE A 141 30.16 -46.47 -12.65
N PRO A 142 30.01 -45.51 -13.59
CA PRO A 142 30.72 -44.25 -13.47
C PRO A 142 30.20 -43.56 -12.20
N ALA A 143 31.08 -43.31 -11.24
CA ALA A 143 30.77 -42.38 -10.16
C ALA A 143 30.32 -41.06 -10.82
N PRO A 144 29.21 -40.46 -10.38
CA PRO A 144 28.74 -39.21 -10.95
C PRO A 144 29.86 -38.16 -10.83
N PRO A 145 30.04 -37.28 -11.83
CA PRO A 145 31.03 -36.22 -11.75
C PRO A 145 30.80 -35.42 -10.45
N PRO A 146 31.86 -34.89 -9.82
CA PRO A 146 31.72 -34.09 -8.61
C PRO A 146 30.70 -33.00 -8.91
N GLN A 147 29.54 -33.09 -8.28
CA GLN A 147 28.52 -32.06 -8.39
C GLN A 147 29.17 -30.81 -7.82
N GLU A 148 29.41 -29.80 -8.67
CA GLU A 148 29.72 -28.45 -8.21
C GLU A 148 28.52 -28.01 -7.38
N VAL A 149 28.65 -28.18 -6.06
CA VAL A 149 27.64 -27.75 -5.13
C VAL A 149 27.61 -26.23 -5.24
N ASP A 150 26.49 -25.71 -5.72
CA ASP A 150 26.23 -24.28 -5.78
C ASP A 150 26.56 -23.66 -4.41
N PRO A 151 27.45 -22.64 -4.35
CA PRO A 151 27.84 -22.03 -3.09
C PRO A 151 26.66 -21.48 -2.29
N VAL A 152 25.54 -21.18 -2.96
CA VAL A 152 24.29 -20.78 -2.30
C VAL A 152 23.63 -21.96 -1.60
N ILE A 153 23.63 -23.14 -2.23
CA ILE A 153 23.08 -24.38 -1.65
C ILE A 153 23.92 -24.82 -0.44
N SER A 154 25.26 -24.70 -0.50
CA SER A 154 26.12 -24.98 0.67
C SER A 154 25.80 -24.06 1.85
N ARG A 155 25.54 -22.77 1.59
CA ARG A 155 25.17 -21.81 2.63
C ARG A 155 23.79 -22.10 3.23
N LEU A 156 22.84 -22.62 2.45
CA LEU A 156 21.49 -22.95 2.96
C LEU A 156 21.48 -24.28 3.72
N SER A 157 22.28 -25.26 3.30
CA SER A 157 22.41 -26.56 3.96
C SER A 157 22.80 -26.44 5.42
N GLN A 158 23.68 -25.49 5.77
CA GLN A 158 24.14 -25.30 7.16
C GLN A 158 23.02 -24.92 8.14
N PHE A 159 21.88 -24.42 7.63
CA PHE A 159 20.73 -24.03 8.45
C PHE A 159 19.65 -25.11 8.50
N LEU A 160 19.75 -26.15 7.68
CA LEU A 160 18.80 -27.26 7.63
C LEU A 160 19.17 -28.40 8.58
N ASP A 161 20.45 -28.53 8.97
CA ASP A 161 20.91 -29.51 9.97
C ASP A 161 20.57 -29.11 11.43
N ASP A 162 20.07 -27.89 11.66
CA ASP A 162 19.73 -27.34 12.99
C ASP A 162 18.22 -27.46 13.35
N PHE A 163 17.44 -28.23 12.57
CA PHE A 163 16.03 -28.57 12.83
C PHE A 163 15.85 -30.07 13.09
#